data_AF-G9MKS4-F1
#
_entry.id   AF-G9MKS4-F1
#
_cell.length_a   1.000
_cell.length_b   1.000
_cell.length_c   1.000
_cell.angle_alpha   90.00
_cell.angle_beta   90.00
_cell.angle_gamma   90.00
#
_symmetry.space_group_name_H-M   'P 1'
#
loop_
_entity.id
_entity.type
_entity.pdbx_description
1 polymer ?
#
loop_
_entity_poly.entity_id
_entity_poly.type
_entity_poly.pdbx_seq_one_letter_code
_entity_poly.pdbx_strand_id
1 'polypeptide(L)'
;MYNCYNAPATQSLPQPALPEDSGNTVGQRQDTNPDDLQPTQRNGKRGPFRDQSLREQTAQTRKMGSCIRCRMQRIRCEFNSNTPGGCCLTCKKVENTKAARLPCLRYKITDMILYKPGAVPGYEWTQRWNKNNSEPIQLWASREVKVIHISVYFSNSFLPLHVRKFVPQDGDKLERTWDYQGTKKSVAIPPYALVDLEAGKSAYTRYIRDSMTDIFRNMLGDTDSLLYKTYLQAWHMWKDPNTPVESFELLNWTLRLWIAVRLSTTSAFIAGKEKLGMSNNILDQTSPNPGKIPLPPVLGAQMDLILIQHIQTKLRHELLDNLQKVMLKNKPSSWLVTYLVTFILLHNVALITKHDASYARKHGMKRRYAREEKVQEYHLECEDQDLRTLAHLDEDKIMFVRATRAHIERHKKDWEDIRARKEYEEDYFFVSQLFEEKWQPRTTVL
;
A
#
# COMPACT_ATOMS: atom_id res chain seq x y z
N MET A 1 -50.22 28.83 -17.21
CA MET A 1 -50.52 29.90 -16.23
C MET A 1 -49.22 30.28 -15.53
N TYR A 2 -48.86 31.55 -15.71
CA TYR A 2 -47.88 32.44 -15.05
C TYR A 2 -47.11 32.06 -13.75
N ASN A 3 -45.80 32.41 -13.77
CA ASN A 3 -44.94 33.12 -12.77
C ASN A 3 -44.75 32.56 -11.33
N CYS A 4 -43.70 32.83 -10.55
CA CYS A 4 -42.33 33.40 -10.67
C CYS A 4 -41.64 33.27 -9.28
N TYR A 5 -40.30 33.21 -9.27
CA TYR A 5 -39.28 33.67 -8.29
C TYR A 5 -39.51 33.70 -6.77
N ASN A 6 -38.52 33.19 -5.99
CA ASN A 6 -37.65 34.04 -5.15
C ASN A 6 -36.45 33.29 -4.52
N ALA A 7 -35.30 33.97 -4.49
CA ALA A 7 -34.06 33.60 -3.78
C ALA A 7 -33.90 34.47 -2.51
N PRO A 8 -33.02 34.11 -1.55
CA PRO A 8 -32.51 35.07 -0.58
C PRO A 8 -30.97 35.21 -0.53
N ALA A 9 -30.56 36.29 0.13
CA ALA A 9 -29.32 37.05 0.01
C ALA A 9 -28.14 36.59 0.90
N THR A 10 -26.96 37.04 0.46
CA THR A 10 -25.64 37.14 1.12
C THR A 10 -25.62 38.06 2.35
N GLN A 11 -24.82 37.70 3.36
CA GLN A 11 -24.30 38.64 4.39
C GLN A 11 -22.80 38.41 4.66
N SER A 12 -22.12 39.53 4.89
CA SER A 12 -20.68 39.76 4.93
C SER A 12 -20.13 39.99 6.36
N LEU A 13 -18.82 39.71 6.51
CA LEU A 13 -17.95 39.90 7.70
C LEU A 13 -17.89 41.34 8.25
N PRO A 14 -17.43 41.52 9.50
CA PRO A 14 -16.17 42.26 9.72
C PRO A 14 -15.25 41.75 10.87
N GLN A 15 -13.95 42.07 10.77
CA GLN A 15 -12.91 42.04 11.84
C GLN A 15 -12.54 43.50 12.29
N PRO A 16 -11.47 43.77 13.08
CA PRO A 16 -11.43 43.81 14.55
C PRO A 16 -10.94 45.19 15.11
N ALA A 17 -11.08 45.44 16.42
CA ALA A 17 -10.39 46.56 17.09
C ALA A 17 -10.06 46.28 18.57
N LEU A 18 -8.87 46.73 18.99
CA LEU A 18 -8.35 46.93 20.35
C LEU A 18 -7.88 48.41 20.42
N PRO A 19 -7.40 48.96 21.56
CA PRO A 19 -7.81 48.86 22.97
C PRO A 19 -7.94 50.26 23.63
N GLU A 20 -8.52 50.38 24.83
CA GLU A 20 -8.30 51.57 25.69
C GLU A 20 -8.11 51.23 27.17
N ASP A 21 -7.33 52.10 27.79
CA ASP A 21 -6.57 52.05 29.03
C ASP A 21 -7.26 52.87 30.12
N SER A 22 -7.22 52.47 31.40
CA SER A 22 -7.29 53.39 32.54
C SER A 22 -7.13 52.71 33.91
N GLY A 23 -6.19 53.24 34.71
CA GLY A 23 -6.51 53.66 36.08
C GLY A 23 -5.83 52.94 37.26
N ASN A 24 -4.70 53.49 37.70
CA ASN A 24 -3.92 53.18 38.92
C ASN A 24 -4.68 53.34 40.25
N THR A 25 -4.28 52.59 41.28
CA THR A 25 -4.11 53.15 42.64
C THR A 25 -3.00 52.44 43.41
N VAL A 26 -2.14 53.25 44.03
CA VAL A 26 -0.93 52.89 44.77
C VAL A 26 -1.23 52.89 46.28
N GLY A 27 -0.68 51.91 47.02
CA GLY A 27 -0.55 51.92 48.47
C GLY A 27 0.80 51.29 48.87
N GLN A 28 1.58 51.99 49.70
CA GLN A 28 3.01 51.77 49.98
C GLN A 28 3.31 50.78 51.14
N ARG A 29 4.40 50.01 50.93
CA ARG A 29 5.51 49.58 51.84
C ARG A 29 5.25 48.91 53.20
N GLN A 30 5.89 47.74 53.40
CA GLN A 30 6.98 47.53 54.38
C GLN A 30 7.78 46.24 54.11
N ASP A 31 9.06 46.28 54.48
CA ASP A 31 10.19 45.42 54.08
C ASP A 31 10.32 44.05 54.80
N THR A 32 11.24 43.22 54.24
CA THR A 32 12.03 42.10 54.82
C THR A 32 11.50 40.65 54.71
N ASN A 33 11.99 39.88 53.72
CA ASN A 33 13.07 38.87 53.86
C ASN A 33 13.33 38.15 52.51
N PRO A 34 14.59 37.81 52.17
CA PRO A 34 14.93 37.13 50.92
C PRO A 34 15.10 35.63 51.16
N ASP A 35 14.21 34.80 50.62
CA ASP A 35 14.64 33.53 50.04
C ASP A 35 13.50 32.87 49.23
N ASP A 36 13.95 32.25 48.14
CA ASP A 36 13.34 31.13 47.44
C ASP A 36 12.44 31.38 46.19
N LEU A 37 12.91 30.76 45.10
CA LEU A 37 12.22 30.28 43.89
C LEU A 37 11.74 31.36 42.89
N GLN A 38 12.31 31.47 41.69
CA GLN A 38 12.45 30.41 40.68
C GLN A 38 13.56 30.72 39.66
N PRO A 39 14.00 29.71 38.89
CA PRO A 39 13.75 29.85 37.46
C PRO A 39 13.18 28.57 36.82
N THR A 40 11.97 28.70 36.28
CA THR A 40 11.52 28.17 34.98
C THR A 40 12.39 27.07 34.35
N GLN A 41 12.12 25.80 34.66
CA GLN A 41 12.66 24.68 33.89
C GLN A 41 12.00 24.60 32.51
N ARG A 42 12.70 25.19 31.52
CA ARG A 42 12.59 24.78 30.12
C ARG A 42 13.00 23.32 30.02
N ASN A 43 12.18 22.50 29.37
CA ASN A 43 12.47 21.12 29.00
C ASN A 43 13.81 21.01 28.25
N GLY A 44 14.88 20.69 28.98
CA GLY A 44 16.22 20.51 28.43
C GLY A 44 16.29 19.28 27.53
N LYS A 45 16.77 19.45 26.30
CA LYS A 45 17.19 18.33 25.45
C LYS A 45 18.25 17.53 26.24
N ARG A 46 18.01 16.23 26.46
CA ARG A 46 18.95 15.35 27.17
C ARG A 46 20.31 15.41 26.47
N GLY A 47 21.36 15.71 27.22
CA GLY A 47 22.74 15.74 26.71
C GLY A 47 23.22 14.36 26.25
N PRO A 48 24.35 14.30 25.52
CA PRO A 48 24.91 13.04 25.05
C PRO A 48 25.29 12.12 26.23
N PHE A 49 25.22 10.80 26.01
CA PHE A 49 25.67 9.83 27.01
C PHE A 49 27.15 10.06 27.34
N ARG A 50 27.48 10.14 28.63
CA ARG A 50 28.86 10.27 29.11
C ARG A 50 29.66 8.98 28.94
N ASP A 51 28.99 7.83 29.09
CA ASP A 51 29.56 6.50 28.89
C ASP A 51 29.75 6.16 27.41
N GLN A 52 30.99 5.79 27.05
CA GLN A 52 31.41 5.40 25.72
C GLN A 52 30.67 4.15 25.20
N SER A 53 30.47 3.14 26.05
CA SER A 53 29.73 1.92 25.70
C SER A 53 28.27 2.24 25.37
N LEU A 54 27.65 3.14 26.14
CA LEU A 54 26.28 3.57 25.85
C LEU A 54 26.18 4.36 24.53
N ARG A 55 27.21 5.13 24.16
CA ARG A 55 27.29 5.83 22.86
C ARG A 55 27.41 4.84 21.71
N GLU A 56 28.30 3.86 21.81
CA GLU A 56 28.51 2.83 20.79
C GLU A 56 27.25 1.99 20.57
N GLN A 57 26.59 1.54 21.65
CA GLN A 57 25.32 0.83 21.54
C GLN A 57 24.21 1.68 20.90
N THR A 58 24.19 2.99 21.17
CA THR A 58 23.22 3.91 20.54
C THR A 58 23.51 4.08 19.05
N ALA A 59 24.79 4.18 18.68
CA ALA A 59 25.22 4.22 17.27
C ALA A 59 24.84 2.92 16.54
N GLN A 60 25.09 1.76 17.15
CA GLN A 60 24.66 0.47 16.61
C GLN A 60 23.14 0.37 16.48
N THR A 61 22.38 0.87 17.45
CA THR A 61 20.91 0.93 17.37
C THR A 61 20.43 1.81 16.22
N ARG A 62 21.11 2.93 15.93
CA ARG A 62 20.80 3.79 14.77
C ARG A 62 21.09 3.10 13.44
N LYS A 63 22.16 2.29 13.37
CA LYS A 63 22.57 1.54 12.18
C LYS A 63 21.65 0.35 11.90
N MET A 64 21.39 -0.48 12.91
CA MET A 64 20.72 -1.78 12.78
C MET A 64 19.23 -1.76 13.15
N GLY A 65 18.77 -0.73 13.88
CA GLY A 65 17.43 -0.67 14.46
C GLY A 65 17.27 -1.50 15.73
N SER A 66 16.31 -1.11 16.58
CA SER A 66 15.88 -1.89 17.75
C SER A 66 14.88 -2.98 17.37
N CYS A 67 14.91 -4.10 18.09
CA CYS A 67 13.95 -5.17 17.87
C CYS A 67 12.51 -4.74 18.25
N ILE A 68 11.50 -5.42 17.70
CA ILE A 68 10.08 -5.12 17.89
C ILE A 68 9.74 -5.09 19.38
N ARG A 69 10.16 -6.10 20.16
CA ARG A 69 9.95 -6.11 21.62
C ARG A 69 10.48 -4.87 22.31
N CYS A 70 11.77 -4.57 22.15
CA CYS A 70 12.40 -3.43 22.82
C CYS A 70 11.78 -2.10 22.37
N ARG A 71 11.40 -1.99 21.09
CA ARG A 71 10.72 -0.82 20.52
C ARG A 71 9.33 -0.62 21.12
N MET A 72 8.52 -1.67 21.17
CA MET A 72 7.16 -1.63 21.72
C MET A 72 7.17 -1.36 23.24
N GLN A 73 8.09 -1.98 23.97
CA GLN A 73 8.24 -1.77 25.42
C GLN A 73 9.01 -0.49 25.78
N ARG A 74 9.53 0.24 24.79
CA ARG A 74 10.35 1.46 24.96
C ARG A 74 11.56 1.25 25.89
N ILE A 75 12.19 0.08 25.81
CA ILE A 75 13.41 -0.29 26.55
C ILE A 75 14.63 -0.31 25.62
N ARG A 76 15.83 -0.30 26.21
CA ARG A 76 17.08 -0.40 25.43
C ARG A 76 17.19 -1.77 24.76
N CYS A 77 17.70 -1.80 23.53
CA CYS A 77 17.99 -3.02 22.78
C CYS A 77 19.51 -3.22 22.75
N GLU A 78 20.03 -4.10 23.60
CA GLU A 78 21.47 -4.35 23.74
C GLU A 78 21.93 -5.38 22.70
N PHE A 79 22.82 -4.99 21.77
CA PHE A 79 23.34 -5.89 20.75
C PHE A 79 24.28 -6.93 21.35
N ASN A 80 24.18 -8.17 20.86
CA ASN A 80 25.16 -9.21 21.14
C ASN A 80 26.24 -9.18 20.06
N SER A 81 27.44 -8.72 20.40
CA SER A 81 28.59 -8.67 19.48
C SER A 81 29.06 -10.05 19.02
N ASN A 82 28.83 -11.08 19.84
CA ASN A 82 29.27 -12.44 19.57
C ASN A 82 28.34 -13.17 18.59
N THR A 83 27.15 -12.65 18.36
CA THR A 83 26.17 -13.23 17.43
C THR A 83 25.46 -12.11 16.66
N PRO A 84 26.15 -11.48 15.69
CA PRO A 84 25.55 -10.44 14.85
C PRO A 84 24.28 -10.96 14.17
N GLY A 85 23.18 -10.20 14.25
CA GLY A 85 21.88 -10.60 13.71
C GLY A 85 21.01 -11.42 14.66
N GLY A 86 21.58 -12.03 15.70
CA GLY A 86 20.85 -12.84 16.68
C GLY A 86 19.98 -12.03 17.67
N CYS A 87 19.39 -12.76 18.62
CA CYS A 87 18.62 -12.22 19.73
C CYS A 87 19.44 -11.19 20.54
N CYS A 88 18.84 -10.05 20.87
CA CYS A 88 19.49 -9.01 21.65
C CYS A 88 19.66 -9.45 23.11
N LEU A 89 20.69 -8.96 23.80
CA LEU A 89 20.99 -9.35 25.19
C LEU A 89 19.81 -9.01 26.12
N THR A 90 19.07 -7.94 25.84
CA THR A 90 17.87 -7.56 26.60
C THR A 90 16.74 -8.57 26.46
N CYS A 91 16.57 -9.19 25.29
CA CYS A 91 15.57 -10.24 25.08
C CYS A 91 16.06 -11.60 25.59
N LYS A 92 17.35 -11.90 25.44
CA LYS A 92 17.97 -13.13 25.95
C LYS A 92 17.80 -13.28 27.47
N LYS A 93 17.88 -12.17 28.21
CA LYS A 93 17.63 -12.12 29.68
C LYS A 93 16.23 -12.58 30.09
N VAL A 94 15.25 -12.52 29.19
CA VAL A 94 13.84 -12.83 29.49
C VAL A 94 13.28 -13.96 28.61
N GLU A 95 14.13 -14.61 27.82
CA GLU A 95 13.77 -15.60 26.80
C GLU A 95 12.93 -16.76 27.36
N ASN A 96 13.18 -17.14 28.62
CA ASN A 96 12.46 -18.22 29.31
C ASN A 96 11.27 -17.73 30.16
N THR A 97 10.80 -16.51 29.97
CA THR A 97 9.71 -15.93 30.77
C THR A 97 8.47 -15.65 29.93
N LYS A 98 7.28 -15.68 30.56
CA LYS A 98 6.02 -15.24 29.93
C LYS A 98 6.03 -13.76 29.46
N ALA A 99 7.09 -13.00 29.75
CA ALA A 99 7.32 -11.63 29.30
C ALA A 99 8.00 -11.53 27.90
N ALA A 100 8.37 -12.68 27.30
CA ALA A 100 8.94 -12.80 25.96
C ALA A 100 7.89 -12.84 24.83
N ARG A 101 6.67 -12.31 25.03
CA ARG A 101 5.55 -12.36 24.06
C ARG A 101 5.79 -11.70 22.69
N LEU A 102 6.90 -10.99 22.52
CA LEU A 102 7.25 -10.34 21.26
C LEU A 102 8.61 -10.86 20.82
N PRO A 103 8.74 -11.39 19.59
CA PRO A 103 9.99 -11.96 19.13
C PRO A 103 11.05 -10.86 18.97
N CYS A 104 12.31 -11.25 19.13
CA CYS A 104 13.45 -10.33 19.03
C CYS A 104 13.85 -10.07 17.57
N LEU A 105 12.92 -9.53 16.77
CA LEU A 105 13.12 -9.24 15.35
C LEU A 105 13.30 -7.77 15.09
N ARG A 106 14.09 -7.41 14.08
CA ARG A 106 14.39 -6.00 13.74
C ARG A 106 13.58 -5.48 12.56
N TYR A 107 12.53 -6.18 12.14
CA TYR A 107 11.65 -5.76 11.06
C TYR A 107 10.90 -4.46 11.38
N LYS A 108 10.59 -3.70 10.34
CA LYS A 108 9.74 -2.50 10.40
C LYS A 108 8.62 -2.65 9.40
N ILE A 109 7.41 -2.33 9.83
CA ILE A 109 6.22 -2.31 8.98
C ILE A 109 6.46 -1.38 7.78
N THR A 110 7.18 -0.28 7.96
CA THR A 110 7.56 0.68 6.90
C THR A 110 8.35 0.06 5.75
N ASP A 111 9.06 -1.04 6.00
CA ASP A 111 9.94 -1.66 5.02
C ASP A 111 9.17 -2.62 4.09
N MET A 112 7.90 -2.94 4.42
CA MET A 112 7.03 -3.82 3.63
C MET A 112 6.80 -3.31 2.21
N ILE A 113 7.22 -4.09 1.22
CA ILE A 113 6.81 -3.88 -0.17
C ILE A 113 5.33 -4.25 -0.29
N LEU A 114 4.55 -3.48 -1.03
CA LEU A 114 3.10 -3.70 -1.18
C LEU A 114 2.66 -3.60 -2.64
N TYR A 115 3.61 -3.60 -3.57
CA TYR A 115 3.40 -3.47 -5.00
C TYR A 115 4.61 -3.95 -5.78
N LYS A 116 4.45 -4.24 -7.08
CA LYS A 116 5.57 -4.66 -7.93
C LYS A 116 6.60 -3.51 -8.05
N PRO A 117 7.91 -3.75 -7.93
CA PRO A 117 8.91 -2.68 -7.97
C PRO A 117 9.12 -2.07 -9.37
N GLY A 118 8.57 -2.70 -10.42
CA GLY A 118 8.72 -2.26 -11.80
C GLY A 118 8.50 -3.38 -12.81
N ALA A 119 9.02 -3.16 -14.01
CA ALA A 119 9.10 -4.17 -15.06
C ALA A 119 9.96 -5.37 -14.62
N VAL A 120 9.71 -6.53 -15.22
CA VAL A 120 10.56 -7.71 -15.01
C VAL A 120 11.86 -7.50 -15.79
N PRO A 121 13.05 -7.69 -15.19
CA PRO A 121 14.32 -7.54 -15.89
C PRO A 121 14.37 -8.33 -17.20
N GLY A 122 14.74 -7.68 -18.30
CA GLY A 122 14.75 -8.24 -19.66
C GLY A 122 13.41 -8.21 -20.39
N TYR A 123 12.33 -7.83 -19.70
CA TYR A 123 10.97 -7.71 -20.25
C TYR A 123 10.47 -6.25 -20.25
N GLU A 124 11.37 -5.28 -20.14
CA GLU A 124 11.05 -3.85 -20.18
C GLU A 124 10.40 -3.49 -21.51
N TRP A 125 9.45 -2.55 -21.49
CA TRP A 125 8.81 -2.03 -22.71
C TRP A 125 9.62 -0.93 -23.39
N THR A 126 10.48 -0.26 -22.63
CA THR A 126 11.36 0.80 -23.12
C THR A 126 12.53 0.97 -22.16
N GLN A 127 13.65 1.45 -22.68
CA GLN A 127 14.84 1.85 -21.90
C GLN A 127 14.94 3.37 -21.73
N ARG A 128 13.94 4.14 -22.16
CA ARG A 128 13.87 5.61 -22.02
C ARG A 128 13.95 6.07 -20.57
N TRP A 129 13.27 5.36 -19.68
CA TRP A 129 13.14 5.73 -18.27
C TRP A 129 13.86 4.73 -17.39
N ASN A 130 14.71 5.24 -16.52
CA ASN A 130 15.36 4.49 -15.46
C ASN A 130 15.03 5.14 -14.11
N LYS A 131 15.57 4.62 -12.99
CA LYS A 131 15.23 5.11 -11.64
C LYS A 131 15.47 6.62 -11.43
N ASN A 132 16.31 7.25 -12.27
CA ASN A 132 16.70 8.66 -12.13
C ASN A 132 16.23 9.54 -13.30
N ASN A 133 15.59 8.98 -14.33
CA ASN A 133 15.16 9.72 -15.51
C ASN A 133 13.69 9.42 -15.84
N SER A 134 12.85 10.46 -15.74
CA SER A 134 11.43 10.45 -16.11
C SER A 134 11.11 11.52 -17.16
N GLU A 135 12.08 11.89 -18.00
CA GLU A 135 11.88 12.93 -19.00
C GLU A 135 10.73 12.60 -19.96
N PRO A 136 9.88 13.58 -20.31
CA PRO A 136 8.84 13.40 -21.30
C PRO A 136 9.41 12.97 -22.66
N ILE A 137 8.56 12.37 -23.48
CA ILE A 137 8.89 12.11 -24.89
C ILE A 137 9.14 13.44 -25.60
N GLN A 138 10.33 13.60 -26.17
CA GLN A 138 10.75 14.83 -26.85
C GLN A 138 10.39 14.81 -28.34
N LEU A 139 10.60 13.68 -29.02
CA LEU A 139 10.47 13.58 -30.48
C LEU A 139 9.15 12.91 -30.90
N TRP A 140 8.29 13.68 -31.58
CA TRP A 140 6.94 13.27 -31.96
C TRP A 140 6.81 13.14 -33.48
N ALA A 141 6.25 12.02 -33.94
CA ALA A 141 6.05 11.71 -35.36
C ALA A 141 4.79 12.36 -35.95
N SER A 142 3.87 12.82 -35.10
CA SER A 142 2.65 13.52 -35.50
C SER A 142 2.34 14.62 -34.49
N ARG A 143 1.68 15.69 -34.93
CA ARG A 143 1.09 16.73 -34.07
C ARG A 143 -0.29 16.34 -33.55
N GLU A 144 -0.93 15.34 -34.15
CA GLU A 144 -2.29 14.88 -33.82
C GLU A 144 -2.34 14.26 -32.42
N VAL A 145 -3.23 14.79 -31.58
CA VAL A 145 -3.54 14.23 -30.27
C VAL A 145 -4.82 13.40 -30.38
N LYS A 146 -4.75 12.16 -29.92
CA LYS A 146 -5.87 11.22 -29.90
C LYS A 146 -6.29 10.94 -28.47
N VAL A 147 -7.60 10.79 -28.25
CA VAL A 147 -8.14 10.42 -26.94
C VAL A 147 -8.55 8.96 -26.96
N ILE A 148 -7.78 8.13 -26.27
CA ILE A 148 -8.12 6.72 -26.07
C ILE A 148 -8.85 6.55 -24.74
N HIS A 149 -9.70 5.53 -24.67
CA HIS A 149 -10.36 5.13 -23.44
C HIS A 149 -9.90 3.73 -23.09
N ILE A 150 -9.41 3.59 -21.86
CA ILE A 150 -8.82 2.34 -21.39
C ILE A 150 -9.73 1.75 -20.34
N SER A 151 -10.00 0.45 -20.44
CA SER A 151 -10.64 -0.31 -19.36
C SER A 151 -9.64 -1.23 -18.69
N VAL A 152 -9.86 -1.44 -17.41
CA VAL A 152 -9.38 -2.61 -16.68
C VAL A 152 -10.55 -3.56 -16.49
N TYR A 153 -10.28 -4.87 -16.53
CA TYR A 153 -11.29 -5.92 -16.52
C TYR A 153 -12.34 -5.79 -15.40
N PHE A 154 -11.98 -5.20 -14.26
CA PHE A 154 -12.81 -5.15 -13.05
C PHE A 154 -13.59 -3.84 -12.86
N SER A 155 -13.60 -2.91 -13.83
CA SER A 155 -14.36 -1.65 -13.72
C SER A 155 -15.20 -1.40 -14.96
N ASN A 156 -16.40 -0.89 -14.74
CA ASN A 156 -17.29 -0.44 -15.81
C ASN A 156 -16.93 0.97 -16.31
N SER A 157 -16.02 1.65 -15.62
CA SER A 157 -15.54 2.98 -15.97
C SER A 157 -14.31 2.91 -16.87
N PHE A 158 -14.21 3.86 -17.80
CA PHE A 158 -13.06 4.01 -18.67
C PHE A 158 -12.14 5.16 -18.20
N LEU A 159 -10.84 4.96 -18.32
CA LEU A 159 -9.83 6.00 -18.09
C LEU A 159 -9.49 6.69 -19.43
N PRO A 160 -9.83 7.97 -19.61
CA PRO A 160 -9.47 8.71 -20.82
C PRO A 160 -8.00 9.16 -20.76
N LEU A 161 -7.21 8.87 -21.80
CA LEU A 161 -5.83 9.32 -21.95
C LEU A 161 -5.62 10.04 -23.28
N HIS A 162 -4.88 11.15 -23.25
CA HIS A 162 -4.43 11.88 -24.42
C HIS A 162 -3.08 11.32 -24.88
N VAL A 163 -3.04 10.78 -26.09
CA VAL A 163 -1.86 10.13 -26.66
C VAL A 163 -1.49 10.73 -28.00
N ARG A 164 -0.21 10.67 -28.34
CA ARG A 164 0.35 11.14 -29.61
C ARG A 164 1.35 10.13 -30.14
N LYS A 165 1.56 10.12 -31.46
CA LYS A 165 2.50 9.20 -32.09
C LYS A 165 3.92 9.72 -31.93
N PHE A 166 4.81 8.95 -31.32
CA PHE A 166 6.22 9.32 -31.11
C PHE A 166 7.13 8.71 -32.17
N VAL A 167 8.35 9.24 -32.30
CA VAL A 167 9.40 8.62 -33.11
C VAL A 167 10.13 7.58 -32.26
N PRO A 168 10.06 6.28 -32.60
CA PRO A 168 10.74 5.23 -31.85
C PRO A 168 12.25 5.45 -31.79
N GLN A 169 12.87 4.98 -30.71
CA GLN A 169 14.32 4.93 -30.57
C GLN A 169 14.75 3.54 -30.09
N ASP A 170 16.05 3.28 -30.12
CA ASP A 170 16.60 2.02 -29.63
C ASP A 170 16.18 1.73 -28.19
N GLY A 171 15.78 0.47 -27.95
CA GLY A 171 15.24 -0.01 -26.68
C GLY A 171 13.73 0.13 -26.53
N ASP A 172 13.01 0.82 -27.43
CA ASP A 172 11.54 0.82 -27.44
C ASP A 172 10.99 -0.47 -28.06
N LYS A 173 10.13 -1.18 -27.31
CA LYS A 173 9.36 -2.28 -27.88
C LYS A 173 8.20 -1.74 -28.70
N LEU A 174 8.08 -2.24 -29.93
CA LEU A 174 6.99 -1.93 -30.87
C LEU A 174 6.13 -3.16 -31.18
N GLU A 175 6.24 -4.19 -30.36
CA GLU A 175 5.47 -5.42 -30.51
C GLU A 175 4.92 -5.91 -29.16
N ARG A 176 3.86 -6.71 -29.23
CA ARG A 176 3.34 -7.49 -28.12
C ARG A 176 3.62 -8.96 -28.40
N THR A 177 4.11 -9.67 -27.40
CA THR A 177 4.50 -11.08 -27.52
C THR A 177 3.81 -11.93 -26.46
N TRP A 178 3.46 -13.16 -26.81
CA TRP A 178 2.95 -14.19 -25.88
C TRP A 178 3.47 -15.57 -26.28
N ASP A 179 3.45 -16.51 -25.35
CA ASP A 179 3.69 -17.92 -25.65
C ASP A 179 2.37 -18.64 -25.97
N TYR A 180 2.39 -19.50 -26.99
CA TYR A 180 1.31 -20.43 -27.27
C TYR A 180 1.92 -21.80 -27.58
N GLN A 181 1.69 -22.77 -26.68
CA GLN A 181 2.19 -24.14 -26.79
C GLN A 181 3.71 -24.21 -27.02
N GLY A 182 4.48 -23.36 -26.31
CA GLY A 182 5.94 -23.27 -26.44
C GLY A 182 6.43 -22.50 -27.68
N THR A 183 5.51 -21.97 -28.50
CA THR A 183 5.84 -21.11 -29.64
C THR A 183 5.59 -19.64 -29.28
N LYS A 184 6.63 -18.82 -29.42
CA LYS A 184 6.52 -17.37 -29.24
C LYS A 184 5.76 -16.75 -30.42
N LYS A 185 4.64 -16.09 -30.12
CA LYS A 185 3.84 -15.29 -31.05
C LYS A 185 4.12 -13.80 -30.83
N SER A 186 3.98 -12.98 -31.88
CA SER A 186 4.07 -11.53 -31.76
C SER A 186 3.16 -10.78 -32.73
N VAL A 187 2.86 -9.52 -32.38
CA VAL A 187 2.14 -8.58 -33.25
C VAL A 187 2.70 -7.16 -33.10
N ALA A 188 2.80 -6.44 -34.22
CA ALA A 188 3.27 -5.07 -34.25
C ALA A 188 2.23 -4.10 -33.64
N ILE A 189 2.70 -3.14 -32.85
CA ILE A 189 1.88 -2.15 -32.13
C ILE A 189 2.37 -0.74 -32.46
N PRO A 190 1.47 0.21 -32.76
CA PRO A 190 1.87 1.56 -33.12
C PRO A 190 2.53 2.33 -31.96
N PRO A 191 3.51 3.20 -32.25
CA PRO A 191 4.28 3.93 -31.24
C PRO A 191 3.50 5.15 -30.73
N TYR A 192 2.57 4.92 -29.82
CA TYR A 192 1.87 6.00 -29.11
C TYR A 192 2.33 6.09 -27.65
N ALA A 193 2.38 7.33 -27.15
CA ALA A 193 2.76 7.67 -25.79
C ALA A 193 1.85 8.78 -25.24
N LEU A 194 1.77 8.91 -23.92
CA LEU A 194 1.08 9.99 -23.22
C LEU A 194 1.67 11.35 -23.59
N VAL A 195 0.79 12.31 -23.90
CA VAL A 195 1.17 13.69 -24.18
C VAL A 195 1.64 14.40 -22.91
N ASP A 196 0.96 14.15 -21.79
CA ASP A 196 1.20 14.80 -20.50
C ASP A 196 1.10 13.77 -19.37
N LEU A 197 2.20 13.60 -18.63
CA LEU A 197 2.30 12.68 -17.50
C LEU A 197 1.50 13.17 -16.27
N GLU A 198 1.46 14.47 -16.01
CA GLU A 198 0.71 15.04 -14.88
C GLU A 198 -0.80 14.98 -15.13
N ALA A 199 -1.24 15.21 -16.37
CA ALA A 199 -2.62 14.94 -16.76
C ALA A 199 -2.98 13.45 -16.58
N GLY A 200 -2.09 12.54 -16.98
CA GLY A 200 -2.26 11.09 -16.78
C GLY A 200 -2.36 10.71 -15.30
N LYS A 201 -1.49 11.26 -14.44
CA LYS A 201 -1.52 11.08 -12.98
C LYS A 201 -2.80 11.62 -12.35
N SER A 202 -3.27 12.77 -12.81
CA SER A 202 -4.54 13.34 -12.37
C SER A 202 -5.73 12.46 -12.76
N ALA A 203 -5.72 11.94 -13.99
CA ALA A 203 -6.72 11.01 -14.48
C ALA A 203 -6.73 9.71 -13.66
N TYR A 204 -5.56 9.13 -13.37
CA TYR A 204 -5.44 7.96 -12.50
C TYR A 204 -5.95 8.22 -11.08
N THR A 205 -5.58 9.35 -10.49
CA THR A 205 -5.98 9.69 -9.11
C THR A 205 -7.51 9.76 -8.99
N ARG A 206 -8.16 10.38 -9.98
CA ARG A 206 -9.63 10.43 -10.09
C ARG A 206 -10.20 9.03 -10.29
N TYR A 207 -9.67 8.27 -11.25
CA TYR A 207 -10.12 6.93 -11.57
C TYR A 207 -10.04 5.98 -10.38
N ILE A 208 -8.94 5.99 -9.62
CA ILE A 208 -8.77 5.18 -8.40
C ILE A 208 -9.87 5.47 -7.37
N ARG A 209 -10.23 6.74 -7.19
CA ARG A 209 -11.28 7.14 -6.26
C ARG A 209 -12.66 6.70 -6.75
N ASP A 210 -12.94 6.90 -8.04
CA ASP A 210 -14.29 6.74 -8.60
C ASP A 210 -14.62 5.26 -8.91
N SER A 211 -13.61 4.43 -9.23
CA SER A 211 -13.79 3.01 -9.58
C SER A 211 -13.82 2.03 -8.40
N MET A 212 -13.65 2.53 -7.17
CA MET A 212 -13.45 1.71 -5.97
C MET A 212 -14.53 0.65 -5.74
N THR A 213 -15.81 1.05 -5.79
CA THR A 213 -16.95 0.16 -5.54
C THR A 213 -17.09 -0.92 -6.61
N ASP A 214 -16.89 -0.57 -7.88
CA ASP A 214 -17.00 -1.52 -9.00
C ASP A 214 -15.90 -2.58 -8.92
N ILE A 215 -14.67 -2.14 -8.63
CA ILE A 215 -13.52 -3.04 -8.55
C ILE A 215 -13.67 -4.03 -7.40
N PHE A 216 -14.16 -3.61 -6.22
CA PHE A 216 -14.43 -4.53 -5.12
C PHE A 216 -15.45 -5.59 -5.51
N ARG A 217 -16.58 -5.17 -6.08
CA ARG A 217 -17.65 -6.07 -6.48
C ARG A 217 -17.19 -7.11 -7.50
N ASN A 218 -16.45 -6.67 -8.52
CA ASN A 218 -16.06 -7.54 -9.62
C ASN A 218 -14.86 -8.43 -9.31
N MET A 219 -14.01 -8.06 -8.35
CA MET A 219 -12.78 -8.80 -8.05
C MET A 219 -12.91 -9.76 -6.87
N LEU A 220 -13.69 -9.42 -5.85
CA LEU A 220 -13.78 -10.22 -4.63
C LEU A 220 -14.78 -11.39 -4.77
N GLY A 221 -15.55 -11.42 -5.85
CA GLY A 221 -16.43 -12.53 -6.20
C GLY A 221 -17.64 -12.62 -5.28
N ASP A 222 -17.79 -13.77 -4.62
CA ASP A 222 -18.95 -14.12 -3.80
C ASP A 222 -19.17 -13.11 -2.65
N THR A 223 -20.36 -12.53 -2.62
CA THR A 223 -20.79 -11.57 -1.60
C THR A 223 -20.84 -12.17 -0.20
N ASP A 224 -20.96 -13.50 -0.11
CA ASP A 224 -20.98 -14.20 1.17
C ASP A 224 -19.59 -14.56 1.72
N SER A 225 -18.54 -14.40 0.91
CA SER A 225 -17.16 -14.67 1.30
C SER A 225 -16.66 -13.72 2.39
N LEU A 226 -15.71 -14.19 3.20
CA LEU A 226 -15.04 -13.36 4.20
C LEU A 226 -14.27 -12.21 3.56
N LEU A 227 -13.66 -12.43 2.38
CA LEU A 227 -13.00 -11.39 1.60
C LEU A 227 -13.98 -10.24 1.30
N TYR A 228 -15.10 -10.54 0.64
CA TYR A 228 -16.08 -9.52 0.26
C TYR A 228 -16.60 -8.76 1.49
N LYS A 229 -17.02 -9.49 2.54
CA LYS A 229 -17.54 -8.89 3.78
C LYS A 229 -16.52 -7.99 4.47
N THR A 230 -15.23 -8.38 4.48
CA THR A 230 -14.16 -7.58 5.10
C THR A 230 -13.89 -6.28 4.34
N TYR A 231 -13.81 -6.34 3.01
CA TYR A 231 -13.63 -5.15 2.19
C TYR A 231 -14.86 -4.24 2.23
N LEU A 232 -16.06 -4.81 2.25
CA LEU A 232 -17.30 -4.05 2.39
C LEU A 232 -17.33 -3.31 3.74
N GLN A 233 -16.94 -3.96 4.83
CA GLN A 233 -16.84 -3.31 6.14
C GLN A 233 -15.83 -2.16 6.14
N ALA A 234 -14.67 -2.35 5.52
CA ALA A 234 -13.67 -1.28 5.36
C ALA A 234 -14.21 -0.11 4.55
N TRP A 235 -14.99 -0.38 3.49
CA TRP A 235 -15.63 0.64 2.68
C TRP A 235 -16.74 1.39 3.43
N HIS A 236 -17.58 0.69 4.21
CA HIS A 236 -18.60 1.32 5.06
C HIS A 236 -17.96 2.27 6.07
N MET A 237 -16.91 1.83 6.78
CA MET A 237 -16.17 2.70 7.70
C MET A 237 -15.52 3.89 6.97
N TRP A 238 -14.97 3.68 5.77
CA TRP A 238 -14.40 4.77 4.98
C TRP A 238 -15.44 5.80 4.52
N LYS A 239 -16.71 5.41 4.37
CA LYS A 239 -17.81 6.30 3.98
C LYS A 239 -18.52 6.96 5.16
N ASP A 240 -18.46 6.37 6.35
CA ASP A 240 -19.13 6.88 7.54
C ASP A 240 -18.48 8.20 8.01
N PRO A 241 -19.22 9.33 8.02
CA PRO A 241 -18.70 10.62 8.49
C PRO A 241 -18.34 10.62 9.99
N ASN A 242 -18.83 9.65 10.76
CA ASN A 242 -18.51 9.51 12.19
C ASN A 242 -17.22 8.73 12.43
N THR A 243 -16.61 8.15 11.39
CA THR A 243 -15.34 7.44 11.53
C THR A 243 -14.25 8.40 12.00
N PRO A 244 -13.49 8.06 13.07
CA PRO A 244 -12.40 8.90 13.54
C PRO A 244 -11.40 9.21 12.43
N VAL A 245 -10.91 10.46 12.36
CA VAL A 245 -10.02 10.93 11.28
C VAL A 245 -8.82 10.00 11.06
N GLU A 246 -8.18 9.52 12.14
CA GLU A 246 -7.05 8.59 12.05
C GLU A 246 -7.44 7.25 11.38
N SER A 247 -8.64 6.73 11.66
CA SER A 247 -9.16 5.52 11.03
C SER A 247 -9.56 5.76 9.57
N PHE A 248 -10.21 6.89 9.29
CA PHE A 248 -10.60 7.27 7.93
C PHE A 248 -9.38 7.37 7.01
N GLU A 249 -8.35 8.10 7.44
CA GLU A 249 -7.13 8.28 6.66
C GLU A 249 -6.42 6.94 6.40
N LEU A 250 -6.35 6.07 7.41
CA LEU A 250 -5.75 4.75 7.26
C LEU A 250 -6.49 3.89 6.23
N LEU A 251 -7.82 3.89 6.26
CA LEU A 251 -8.65 3.21 5.26
C LEU A 251 -8.50 3.86 3.88
N ASN A 252 -8.48 5.19 3.82
CA ASN A 252 -8.33 5.94 2.58
C ASN A 252 -7.03 5.59 1.85
N TRP A 253 -5.88 5.59 2.54
CA TRP A 253 -4.62 5.17 1.94
C TRP A 253 -4.62 3.69 1.57
N THR A 254 -5.18 2.82 2.42
CA THR A 254 -5.25 1.38 2.17
C THR A 254 -6.04 1.03 0.92
N LEU A 255 -7.27 1.53 0.81
CA LEU A 255 -8.17 1.22 -0.31
C LEU A 255 -7.65 1.82 -1.62
N ARG A 256 -7.13 3.06 -1.58
CA ARG A 256 -6.53 3.71 -2.76
C ARG A 256 -5.25 2.99 -3.20
N LEU A 257 -4.40 2.58 -2.26
CA LEU A 257 -3.19 1.82 -2.57
C LEU A 257 -3.60 0.49 -3.21
N TRP A 258 -4.52 -0.25 -2.59
CA TRP A 258 -4.98 -1.54 -3.09
C TRP A 258 -5.45 -1.42 -4.55
N ILE A 259 -6.34 -0.47 -4.87
CA ILE A 259 -6.78 -0.26 -6.27
C ILE A 259 -5.61 0.10 -7.17
N ALA A 260 -4.75 1.05 -6.76
CA ALA A 260 -3.61 1.46 -7.57
C ALA A 260 -2.70 0.27 -7.92
N VAL A 261 -2.49 -0.67 -6.97
CA VAL A 261 -1.75 -1.91 -7.20
C VAL A 261 -2.46 -2.79 -8.22
N ARG A 262 -3.78 -2.95 -8.10
CA ARG A 262 -4.60 -3.73 -9.06
C ARG A 262 -4.51 -3.17 -10.47
N LEU A 263 -4.48 -1.85 -10.64
CA LEU A 263 -4.32 -1.20 -11.95
C LEU A 263 -2.95 -1.49 -12.59
N SER A 264 -1.91 -1.73 -11.79
CA SER A 264 -0.56 -2.06 -12.27
C SER A 264 -0.31 -3.57 -12.44
N THR A 265 -1.20 -4.41 -11.92
CA THR A 265 -1.10 -5.88 -11.91
C THR A 265 -2.24 -6.55 -12.69
N THR A 266 -3.08 -5.76 -13.35
CA THR A 266 -4.12 -6.22 -14.27
C THR A 266 -3.81 -5.69 -15.65
N SER A 267 -4.03 -6.49 -16.69
CA SER A 267 -3.89 -6.01 -18.05
C SER A 267 -4.99 -4.98 -18.37
N ALA A 268 -4.59 -3.84 -18.90
CA ALA A 268 -5.48 -2.79 -19.37
C ALA A 268 -5.53 -2.80 -20.91
N PHE A 269 -6.71 -2.53 -21.45
CA PHE A 269 -6.98 -2.61 -22.89
C PHE A 269 -7.69 -1.35 -23.38
N ILE A 270 -7.41 -0.96 -24.61
CA ILE A 270 -8.16 0.10 -25.28
C ILE A 270 -9.56 -0.42 -25.57
N ALA A 271 -10.57 0.28 -25.06
CA ALA A 271 -11.98 -0.08 -25.17
C ALA A 271 -12.86 1.03 -25.76
N GLY A 272 -12.26 2.18 -26.10
CA GLY A 272 -12.93 3.28 -26.77
C GLY A 272 -13.12 3.10 -28.28
N LYS A 273 -13.77 4.10 -28.91
CA LYS A 273 -13.91 4.19 -30.37
C LYS A 273 -12.57 4.34 -31.09
N GLU A 274 -11.68 5.16 -30.53
CA GLU A 274 -10.31 5.35 -31.04
C GLU A 274 -9.43 4.15 -30.64
N LYS A 275 -8.84 3.49 -31.64
CA LYS A 275 -8.11 2.22 -31.54
C LYS A 275 -6.67 2.32 -32.06
N LEU A 276 -6.21 3.53 -32.34
CA LEU A 276 -4.88 3.86 -32.85
C LEU A 276 -4.53 3.14 -34.17
N GLY A 277 -5.55 2.85 -34.98
CA GLY A 277 -5.40 2.10 -36.24
C GLY A 277 -5.20 0.60 -36.06
N MET A 278 -5.29 0.05 -34.85
CA MET A 278 -5.23 -1.39 -34.61
C MET A 278 -6.55 -2.08 -34.95
N SER A 279 -6.46 -3.30 -35.49
CA SER A 279 -7.64 -4.12 -35.75
C SER A 279 -8.26 -4.68 -34.46
N ASN A 280 -9.55 -5.02 -34.50
CA ASN A 280 -10.24 -5.60 -33.35
C ASN A 280 -9.71 -6.99 -32.97
N ASN A 281 -9.10 -7.70 -33.90
CA ASN A 281 -8.54 -9.05 -33.74
C ASN A 281 -7.01 -9.05 -33.67
N ILE A 282 -6.38 -7.91 -33.33
CA ILE A 282 -4.92 -7.79 -33.27
C ILE A 282 -4.28 -8.82 -32.30
N LEU A 283 -5.00 -9.16 -31.23
CA LEU A 283 -4.73 -10.34 -30.43
C LEU A 283 -5.64 -11.46 -30.93
N ASP A 284 -5.03 -12.45 -31.57
CA ASP A 284 -5.73 -13.61 -32.14
C ASP A 284 -6.19 -14.61 -31.07
N GLN A 285 -6.80 -15.72 -31.51
CA GLN A 285 -7.32 -16.76 -30.63
C GLN A 285 -6.23 -17.52 -29.85
N THR A 286 -4.96 -17.39 -30.23
CA THR A 286 -3.84 -17.99 -29.50
C THR A 286 -3.37 -17.13 -28.33
N SER A 287 -3.78 -15.85 -28.30
CA SER A 287 -3.49 -14.95 -27.20
C SER A 287 -4.35 -15.29 -25.98
N PRO A 288 -3.85 -15.10 -24.74
CA PRO A 288 -4.68 -15.15 -23.54
C PRO A 288 -5.79 -14.10 -23.48
N ASN A 289 -5.78 -13.11 -24.39
CA ASN A 289 -6.78 -12.04 -24.45
C ASN A 289 -7.29 -11.82 -25.89
N PRO A 290 -7.96 -12.82 -26.51
CA PRO A 290 -8.43 -12.70 -27.89
C PRO A 290 -9.39 -11.52 -28.07
N GLY A 291 -9.28 -10.83 -29.20
CA GLY A 291 -10.18 -9.74 -29.55
C GLY A 291 -10.04 -8.46 -28.69
N LYS A 292 -9.05 -8.40 -27.82
CA LYS A 292 -8.72 -7.19 -27.04
C LYS A 292 -7.66 -6.37 -27.75
N ILE A 293 -7.69 -5.05 -27.53
CA ILE A 293 -6.72 -4.11 -28.11
C ILE A 293 -5.72 -3.72 -27.03
N PRO A 294 -4.46 -4.15 -27.12
CA PRO A 294 -3.47 -3.88 -26.09
C PRO A 294 -3.06 -2.41 -26.11
N LEU A 295 -2.57 -1.92 -24.98
CA LEU A 295 -1.89 -0.63 -24.94
C LEU A 295 -0.56 -0.71 -25.72
N PRO A 296 -0.14 0.38 -26.39
CA PRO A 296 1.24 0.55 -26.83
C PRO A 296 2.27 0.25 -25.73
N PRO A 297 3.41 -0.41 -26.02
CA PRO A 297 4.40 -0.76 -25.00
C PRO A 297 4.94 0.45 -24.22
N VAL A 298 5.36 1.50 -24.92
CA VAL A 298 5.88 2.73 -24.29
C VAL A 298 4.81 3.43 -23.45
N LEU A 299 3.57 3.52 -23.94
CA LEU A 299 2.44 4.00 -23.14
C LEU A 299 2.25 3.17 -21.86
N GLY A 300 2.30 1.84 -21.98
CA GLY A 300 2.20 0.93 -20.83
C GLY A 300 3.31 1.17 -19.79
N ALA A 301 4.53 1.48 -20.24
CA ALA A 301 5.62 1.87 -19.34
C ALA A 301 5.35 3.22 -18.64
N GLN A 302 4.81 4.23 -19.34
CA GLN A 302 4.43 5.50 -18.69
C GLN A 302 3.32 5.30 -17.65
N MET A 303 2.36 4.44 -17.95
CA MET A 303 1.28 4.08 -17.03
C MET A 303 1.83 3.40 -15.77
N ASP A 304 2.75 2.44 -15.93
CA ASP A 304 3.45 1.81 -14.81
C ASP A 304 4.29 2.83 -14.01
N LEU A 305 4.99 3.75 -14.68
CA LEU A 305 5.76 4.82 -14.05
C LEU A 305 4.87 5.68 -13.14
N ILE A 306 3.74 6.16 -13.67
CA ILE A 306 2.77 6.98 -12.92
C ILE A 306 2.21 6.21 -11.73
N LEU A 307 1.74 4.98 -11.94
CA LEU A 307 1.15 4.18 -10.87
C LEU A 307 2.18 3.86 -9.77
N ILE A 308 3.37 3.39 -10.13
CA ILE A 308 4.36 2.89 -9.16
C ILE A 308 5.07 4.05 -8.47
N GLN A 309 5.66 4.96 -9.24
CA GLN A 309 6.53 6.00 -8.70
C GLN A 309 5.75 7.18 -8.13
N HIS A 310 4.70 7.65 -8.81
CA HIS A 310 4.00 8.88 -8.40
C HIS A 310 2.80 8.64 -7.47
N ILE A 311 2.20 7.44 -7.49
CA ILE A 311 0.98 7.15 -6.71
C ILE A 311 1.26 6.13 -5.60
N GLN A 312 1.64 4.90 -5.95
CA GLN A 312 1.80 3.80 -4.99
C GLN A 312 2.90 4.08 -3.96
N THR A 313 4.04 4.64 -4.39
CA THR A 313 5.15 4.99 -3.47
C THR A 313 4.70 5.96 -2.38
N LYS A 314 3.96 7.01 -2.74
CA LYS A 314 3.40 7.97 -1.78
C LYS A 314 2.36 7.32 -0.87
N LEU A 315 1.39 6.59 -1.44
CA LEU A 315 0.32 5.95 -0.66
C LEU A 315 0.87 4.92 0.32
N ARG A 316 1.87 4.12 -0.09
CA ARG A 316 2.57 3.17 0.78
C ARG A 316 3.25 3.87 1.95
N HIS A 317 3.99 4.94 1.68
CA HIS A 317 4.72 5.67 2.72
C HIS A 317 3.77 6.17 3.81
N GLU A 318 2.70 6.88 3.41
CA GLU A 318 1.70 7.39 4.35
C GLU A 318 0.98 6.25 5.09
N LEU A 319 0.60 5.19 4.38
CA LEU A 319 -0.08 4.05 4.98
C LEU A 319 0.76 3.37 6.06
N LEU A 320 2.00 2.99 5.75
CA LEU A 320 2.81 2.18 6.66
C LEU A 320 3.31 2.97 7.87
N ASP A 321 3.62 4.26 7.69
CA ASP A 321 4.00 5.13 8.81
C ASP A 321 2.84 5.33 9.79
N ASN A 322 1.63 5.58 9.28
CA ASN A 322 0.45 5.75 10.11
C ASN A 322 -0.06 4.43 10.71
N LEU A 323 0.00 3.31 9.97
CA LEU A 323 -0.31 1.99 10.51
C LEU A 323 0.61 1.65 11.69
N GLN A 324 1.91 1.90 11.55
CA GLN A 324 2.87 1.69 12.64
C GLN A 324 2.52 2.56 13.87
N LYS A 325 2.18 3.83 13.68
CA LYS A 325 1.78 4.73 14.76
C LYS A 325 0.52 4.23 15.48
N VAL A 326 -0.49 3.78 14.74
CA VAL A 326 -1.75 3.24 15.30
C VAL A 326 -1.48 1.96 16.10
N MET A 327 -0.72 1.02 15.54
CA MET A 327 -0.36 -0.23 16.21
C MET A 327 0.45 0.01 17.49
N LEU A 328 1.38 0.98 17.49
CA LEU A 328 2.17 1.33 18.67
C LEU A 328 1.36 2.03 19.77
N LYS A 329 0.30 2.78 19.40
CA LYS A 329 -0.62 3.37 20.38
C LYS A 329 -1.47 2.29 21.06
N ASN A 330 -1.72 1.17 20.38
CA ASN A 330 -2.47 0.00 20.87
C ASN A 330 -3.80 0.39 21.55
N LYS A 331 -4.54 1.33 20.95
CA LYS A 331 -5.83 1.75 21.47
C LYS A 331 -6.89 0.69 21.11
N PRO A 332 -7.71 0.23 22.06
CA PRO A 332 -8.75 -0.73 21.76
C PRO A 332 -9.76 -0.24 20.70
N SER A 333 -10.02 1.07 20.66
CA SER A 333 -10.90 1.70 19.67
C SER A 333 -10.37 1.65 18.23
N SER A 334 -9.05 1.49 18.03
CA SER A 334 -8.44 1.34 16.71
C SER A 334 -8.25 -0.11 16.28
N TRP A 335 -8.71 -1.08 17.07
CA TRP A 335 -8.50 -2.49 16.75
C TRP A 335 -9.14 -2.89 15.42
N LEU A 336 -10.41 -2.52 15.19
CA LEU A 336 -11.10 -2.97 13.98
C LEU A 336 -10.43 -2.40 12.73
N VAL A 337 -10.12 -1.10 12.72
CA VAL A 337 -9.44 -0.50 11.56
C VAL A 337 -8.07 -1.15 11.32
N THR A 338 -7.34 -1.48 12.39
CA THR A 338 -6.06 -2.19 12.29
C THR A 338 -6.25 -3.58 11.70
N TYR A 339 -7.27 -4.33 12.13
CA TYR A 339 -7.62 -5.63 11.57
C TYR A 339 -7.95 -5.54 10.08
N LEU A 340 -8.85 -4.63 9.69
CA LEU A 340 -9.29 -4.47 8.30
C LEU A 340 -8.13 -4.11 7.37
N VAL A 341 -7.30 -3.15 7.80
CA VAL A 341 -6.12 -2.73 7.02
C VAL A 341 -5.12 -3.86 6.90
N THR A 342 -4.82 -4.57 8.00
CA THR A 342 -3.88 -5.71 7.97
C THR A 342 -4.39 -6.82 7.07
N PHE A 343 -5.68 -7.15 7.15
CA PHE A 343 -6.31 -8.16 6.29
C PHE A 343 -6.18 -7.80 4.80
N ILE A 344 -6.53 -6.57 4.44
CA ILE A 344 -6.45 -6.08 3.05
C ILE A 344 -5.00 -6.11 2.54
N LEU A 345 -4.03 -5.76 3.39
CA LEU A 345 -2.61 -5.78 3.02
C LEU A 345 -2.09 -7.20 2.83
N LEU A 346 -2.47 -8.15 3.69
CA LEU A 346 -2.09 -9.56 3.53
C LEU A 346 -2.72 -10.17 2.28
N HIS A 347 -4.00 -9.89 2.02
CA HIS A 347 -4.65 -10.30 0.77
C HIS A 347 -3.98 -9.66 -0.45
N ASN A 348 -3.57 -8.39 -0.37
CA ASN A 348 -2.82 -7.75 -1.45
C ASN A 348 -1.51 -8.48 -1.79
N VAL A 349 -0.80 -9.00 -0.80
CA VAL A 349 0.42 -9.81 -1.02
C VAL A 349 0.09 -11.09 -1.79
N ALA A 350 -1.00 -11.80 -1.44
CA ALA A 350 -1.48 -12.96 -2.21
C ALA A 350 -1.73 -12.60 -3.68
N LEU A 351 -2.45 -11.50 -3.93
CA LEU A 351 -2.80 -11.05 -5.28
C LEU A 351 -1.60 -10.57 -6.10
N ILE A 352 -0.57 -9.99 -5.48
CA ILE A 352 0.68 -9.65 -6.18
C ILE A 352 1.43 -10.91 -6.55
N THR A 353 1.49 -11.89 -5.65
CA THR A 353 2.13 -13.19 -5.88
C THR A 353 1.45 -13.97 -7.00
N LYS A 354 0.11 -14.00 -7.01
CA LYS A 354 -0.72 -14.57 -8.09
C LYS A 354 -0.47 -13.90 -9.44
N HIS A 355 -0.32 -12.58 -9.45
CA HIS A 355 0.05 -11.84 -10.67
C HIS A 355 1.44 -12.25 -11.16
N ASP A 356 2.43 -12.36 -10.27
CA ASP A 356 3.79 -12.77 -10.63
C ASP A 356 3.85 -14.19 -11.22
N ALA A 357 3.08 -15.13 -10.66
CA ALA A 357 2.95 -16.47 -11.19
C ALA A 357 2.28 -16.49 -12.57
N SER A 358 1.20 -15.71 -12.72
CA SER A 358 0.48 -15.61 -13.99
C SER A 358 1.34 -14.96 -15.08
N TYR A 359 2.17 -13.96 -14.72
CA TYR A 359 3.12 -13.33 -15.64
C TYR A 359 4.18 -14.33 -16.12
N ALA A 360 4.77 -15.10 -15.20
CA ALA A 360 5.76 -16.13 -15.53
C ALA A 360 5.20 -17.14 -16.55
N ARG A 361 3.99 -17.67 -16.29
CA ARG A 361 3.28 -18.58 -17.20
C ARG A 361 3.01 -17.95 -18.57
N LYS A 362 2.44 -16.74 -18.60
CA LYS A 362 2.10 -16.01 -19.84
C LYS A 362 3.31 -15.83 -20.77
N HIS A 363 4.50 -15.68 -20.19
CA HIS A 363 5.74 -15.43 -20.92
C HIS A 363 6.65 -16.67 -21.02
N GLY A 364 6.15 -17.87 -20.69
CA GLY A 364 6.90 -19.12 -20.82
C GLY A 364 8.16 -19.18 -19.96
N MET A 365 8.21 -18.47 -18.84
CA MET A 365 9.38 -18.48 -17.96
C MET A 365 9.53 -19.85 -17.29
N LYS A 366 10.75 -20.38 -17.22
CA LYS A 366 11.07 -21.66 -16.56
C LYS A 366 11.19 -21.53 -15.03
N ARG A 367 10.30 -20.75 -14.41
CA ARG A 367 10.27 -20.45 -12.97
C ARG A 367 8.85 -20.14 -12.51
N ARG A 368 8.55 -20.35 -11.23
CA ARG A 368 7.18 -20.22 -10.69
C ARG A 368 6.71 -18.76 -10.70
N TYR A 369 7.60 -17.81 -10.41
CA TYR A 369 7.28 -16.40 -10.31
C TYR A 369 8.18 -15.56 -11.22
N ALA A 370 7.66 -14.45 -11.77
CA ALA A 370 8.45 -13.60 -12.65
C ALA A 370 9.53 -12.80 -11.90
N ARG A 371 9.30 -12.51 -10.60
CA ARG A 371 10.21 -11.79 -9.70
C ARG A 371 10.43 -12.58 -8.40
N GLU A 372 11.09 -13.74 -8.49
CA GLU A 372 11.27 -14.66 -7.35
C GLU A 372 11.89 -14.01 -6.11
N GLU A 373 12.96 -13.23 -6.26
CA GLU A 373 13.59 -12.51 -5.14
C GLU A 373 12.60 -11.60 -4.39
N LYS A 374 11.66 -10.99 -5.11
CA LYS A 374 10.64 -10.11 -4.52
C LYS A 374 9.49 -10.87 -3.91
N VAL A 375 9.16 -12.03 -4.45
CA VAL A 375 8.22 -12.94 -3.79
C VAL A 375 8.85 -13.46 -2.49
N GLN A 376 10.13 -13.84 -2.51
CA GLN A 376 10.90 -14.24 -1.32
C GLN A 376 10.96 -13.16 -0.24
N GLU A 377 11.02 -11.87 -0.59
CA GLU A 377 10.97 -10.77 0.39
C GLU A 377 9.67 -10.73 1.21
N TYR A 378 8.53 -11.19 0.66
CA TYR A 378 7.29 -11.37 1.44
C TYR A 378 7.37 -12.55 2.43
N HIS A 379 8.42 -13.35 2.32
CA HIS A 379 8.64 -14.59 3.06
C HIS A 379 9.90 -14.56 3.94
N LEU A 380 10.57 -13.39 4.07
CA LEU A 380 11.80 -13.26 4.87
C LEU A 380 11.57 -13.65 6.34
N GLU A 381 12.55 -14.42 6.83
CA GLU A 381 12.48 -15.38 7.93
C GLU A 381 12.29 -14.77 9.32
N CYS A 382 11.67 -15.52 10.22
CA CYS A 382 11.70 -15.26 11.66
C CYS A 382 11.64 -16.61 12.37
N GLU A 383 12.37 -16.79 13.47
CA GLU A 383 12.19 -17.95 14.35
C GLU A 383 11.41 -17.56 15.62
N ASP A 384 10.44 -18.42 15.93
CA ASP A 384 9.62 -18.73 17.12
C ASP A 384 8.86 -17.69 18.02
N GLN A 385 7.57 -18.04 18.15
CA GLN A 385 6.58 -18.09 19.25
C GLN A 385 5.94 -16.85 19.94
N ASP A 386 4.62 -16.76 19.72
CA ASP A 386 3.49 -16.52 20.65
C ASP A 386 2.90 -15.13 21.02
N LEU A 387 1.74 -14.89 20.39
CA LEU A 387 0.37 -14.70 20.96
C LEU A 387 -0.26 -13.33 21.34
N ARG A 388 -1.60 -13.39 21.14
CA ARG A 388 -2.75 -12.45 21.27
C ARG A 388 -2.91 -11.82 22.68
N THR A 389 -3.65 -10.74 22.96
CA THR A 389 -5.05 -10.34 22.62
C THR A 389 -5.28 -8.87 23.03
N LEU A 390 -6.16 -8.11 22.36
CA LEU A 390 -7.23 -7.25 22.96
C LEU A 390 -7.86 -6.31 21.91
N ALA A 391 -9.18 -6.24 21.93
CA ALA A 391 -9.99 -5.33 21.15
C ALA A 391 -11.24 -4.98 21.95
N HIS A 392 -11.52 -3.69 22.14
CA HIS A 392 -12.83 -3.25 22.61
C HIS A 392 -13.67 -2.95 21.37
N LEU A 393 -14.66 -3.79 21.14
CA LEU A 393 -15.54 -3.75 19.97
C LEU A 393 -16.96 -3.43 20.43
N ASP A 394 -17.67 -2.63 19.64
CA ASP A 394 -19.11 -2.34 19.79
C ASP A 394 -19.95 -3.41 19.04
N GLU A 395 -21.29 -3.38 19.14
CA GLU A 395 -22.16 -4.48 18.70
C GLU A 395 -22.03 -4.83 17.21
N ASP A 396 -21.97 -3.84 16.31
CA ASP A 396 -21.80 -4.10 14.88
C ASP A 396 -20.45 -4.77 14.58
N LYS A 397 -19.39 -4.33 15.28
CA LYS A 397 -18.05 -4.90 15.15
C LYS A 397 -17.97 -6.29 15.78
N ILE A 398 -18.70 -6.54 16.88
CA ILE A 398 -18.82 -7.85 17.52
C ILE A 398 -19.51 -8.83 16.58
N MET A 399 -20.59 -8.43 15.91
CA MET A 399 -21.31 -9.27 14.95
C MET A 399 -20.42 -9.66 13.77
N PHE A 400 -19.63 -8.71 13.23
CA PHE A 400 -18.63 -9.01 12.21
C PHE A 400 -17.58 -10.02 12.70
N VAL A 401 -17.09 -9.88 13.94
CA VAL A 401 -16.13 -10.83 14.52
C VAL A 401 -16.73 -12.23 14.71
N ARG A 402 -17.99 -12.33 15.18
CA ARG A 402 -18.68 -13.62 15.33
C ARG A 402 -18.86 -14.32 13.98
N ALA A 403 -19.29 -13.57 12.95
CA ALA A 403 -19.42 -14.10 11.60
C ALA A 403 -18.06 -14.56 11.03
N THR A 404 -17.01 -13.78 11.26
CA THR A 404 -15.63 -14.13 10.88
C THR A 404 -15.20 -15.43 11.55
N ARG A 405 -15.40 -15.57 12.86
CA ARG A 405 -15.08 -16.80 13.61
C ARG A 405 -15.81 -18.02 13.06
N ALA A 406 -17.11 -17.93 12.80
CA ALA A 406 -17.89 -19.02 12.24
C ALA A 406 -17.45 -19.40 10.81
N HIS A 407 -16.95 -18.44 10.03
CA HIS A 407 -16.37 -18.72 8.72
C HIS A 407 -15.03 -19.44 8.85
N ILE A 408 -14.16 -19.01 9.78
CA ILE A 408 -12.85 -19.63 10.03
C ILE A 408 -13.01 -21.10 10.45
N GLU A 409 -13.88 -21.39 11.41
CA GLU A 409 -14.07 -22.77 11.89
C GLU A 409 -14.52 -23.71 10.76
N ARG A 410 -15.34 -23.22 9.83
CA ARG A 410 -15.80 -24.01 8.67
C ARG A 410 -14.71 -24.29 7.64
N HIS A 411 -13.74 -23.38 7.48
CA HIS A 411 -12.69 -23.47 6.45
C HIS A 411 -11.30 -23.77 7.02
N LYS A 412 -11.21 -24.11 8.31
CA LYS A 412 -9.93 -24.31 9.01
C LYS A 412 -9.05 -25.33 8.31
N LYS A 413 -9.63 -26.47 7.91
CA LYS A 413 -8.92 -27.55 7.21
C LYS A 413 -8.44 -27.11 5.82
N ASP A 414 -9.29 -26.47 5.04
CA ASP A 414 -8.94 -25.99 3.70
C ASP A 414 -7.78 -24.97 3.77
N TRP A 415 -7.81 -24.08 4.76
CA TRP A 415 -6.74 -23.11 4.95
C TRP A 415 -5.44 -23.77 5.45
N GLU A 416 -5.52 -24.79 6.32
CA GLU A 416 -4.36 -25.61 6.70
C GLU A 416 -3.74 -26.30 5.49
N ASP A 417 -4.56 -26.84 4.59
CA ASP A 417 -4.13 -27.51 3.35
C ASP A 417 -3.47 -26.53 2.37
N ILE A 418 -4.09 -25.36 2.10
CA ILE A 418 -3.52 -24.30 1.25
C ILE A 418 -2.13 -23.89 1.76
N ARG A 419 -2.00 -23.75 3.09
CA ARG A 419 -0.71 -23.41 3.70
C ARG A 419 0.30 -24.55 3.60
N ALA A 420 -0.12 -25.81 3.83
CA ALA A 420 0.75 -26.98 3.74
C ALA A 420 1.30 -27.19 2.32
N ARG A 421 0.47 -26.92 1.31
CA ARG A 421 0.84 -27.02 -0.12
C ARG A 421 1.62 -25.83 -0.65
N LYS A 422 1.86 -24.78 0.18
CA LYS A 422 2.60 -23.59 -0.23
C LYS A 422 1.97 -22.89 -1.46
N GLU A 423 0.64 -22.79 -1.46
CA GLU A 423 -0.15 -22.16 -2.52
C GLU A 423 -0.24 -20.63 -2.28
N TYR A 424 0.89 -19.93 -2.41
CA TYR A 424 1.03 -18.49 -2.04
C TYR A 424 0.14 -17.54 -2.86
N GLU A 425 -0.24 -17.98 -4.05
CA GLU A 425 -1.13 -17.29 -4.97
C GLU A 425 -2.62 -17.40 -4.60
N GLU A 426 -2.99 -18.25 -3.64
CA GLU A 426 -4.38 -18.40 -3.20
C GLU A 426 -4.80 -17.28 -2.25
N ASP A 427 -6.04 -16.81 -2.40
CA ASP A 427 -6.51 -15.56 -1.78
C ASP A 427 -6.42 -15.61 -0.24
N TYR A 428 -6.62 -16.79 0.36
CA TYR A 428 -6.57 -17.00 1.80
C TYR A 428 -5.19 -17.41 2.35
N PHE A 429 -4.15 -17.58 1.53
CA PHE A 429 -2.85 -18.08 2.03
C PHE A 429 -2.28 -17.19 3.14
N PHE A 430 -2.10 -15.89 2.86
CA PHE A 430 -1.56 -14.93 3.84
C PHE A 430 -2.61 -14.50 4.87
N VAL A 431 -3.87 -14.38 4.45
CA VAL A 431 -4.98 -13.99 5.33
C VAL A 431 -5.20 -15.00 6.45
N SER A 432 -5.16 -16.30 6.13
CA SER A 432 -5.43 -17.37 7.08
C SER A 432 -4.46 -17.40 8.26
N GLN A 433 -3.28 -16.81 8.10
CA GLN A 433 -2.25 -16.68 9.14
C GLN A 433 -2.70 -15.79 10.31
N LEU A 434 -3.59 -14.82 10.09
CA LEU A 434 -4.18 -14.00 11.16
C LEU A 434 -4.92 -14.85 12.19
N PHE A 435 -5.42 -16.01 11.78
CA PHE A 435 -6.33 -16.84 12.55
C PHE A 435 -5.64 -18.05 13.19
N GLU A 436 -4.36 -18.28 12.90
CA GLU A 436 -3.59 -19.33 13.53
C GLU A 436 -3.34 -19.01 15.01
N GLU A 437 -3.75 -19.90 15.90
CA GLU A 437 -3.63 -19.72 17.36
C GLU A 437 -2.18 -19.63 17.80
N LYS A 438 -1.31 -20.43 17.19
CA LYS A 438 0.14 -20.46 17.45
C LYS A 438 0.89 -20.13 16.19
N TRP A 439 0.53 -19.02 15.54
CA TRP A 439 1.16 -18.61 14.29
C TRP A 439 2.68 -18.60 14.47
N GLN A 440 3.35 -19.36 13.61
CA GLN A 440 4.80 -19.36 13.49
C GLN A 440 5.19 -18.91 12.08
N PRO A 441 6.30 -18.18 11.93
CA PRO A 441 6.90 -17.99 10.63
C PRO A 441 7.34 -19.35 10.07
N ARG A 442 7.15 -19.59 8.76
CA ARG A 442 7.32 -20.91 8.14
C ARG A 442 8.40 -20.89 7.07
N THR A 443 9.22 -21.95 7.01
CA THR A 443 10.30 -22.15 6.03
C THR A 443 9.77 -22.42 4.62
N THR A 444 10.26 -21.69 3.63
CA THR A 444 9.81 -21.85 2.24
C THR A 444 10.87 -22.35 1.26
N VAL A 445 12.12 -22.56 1.69
CA VAL A 445 13.17 -23.13 0.82
C VAL A 445 13.24 -24.66 0.96
N LEU A 446 12.98 -25.35 -0.14
CA LEU A 446 13.77 -26.52 -0.54
C LEU A 446 14.72 -26.03 -1.64
#